data_AF-A0A6L7YEK9-F1
#
_entry.id   AF-A0A6L7YEK9-F1
#
_cell.length_a   1.000
_cell.length_b   1.000
_cell.length_c   1.000
_cell.angle_alpha   90.00
_cell.angle_beta   90.00
_cell.angle_gamma   90.00
#
_symmetry.space_group_name_H-M   'P 1'
#
loop_
_entity.id
_entity.type
_entity.pdbx_description
1 polymer ?
#
loop_
_entity_poly.entity_id
_entity_poly.type
_entity_poly.pdbx_seq_one_letter_code
_entity_poly.pdbx_strand_id
1 'polypeptide(L)'
;MHNLVLRVPDLDAAVEELRSHEIEPWRGDPGDGSEPGEEVFIHPARGGHGFLFRLRGPDDRGERPPPAEDHEGALGIVALDHLSHAHGERDALAEWYERVFGTRLQRRAQEDERPFVTTVLDMPTDQMHWEILQPVGEGSFIHRFLERRGPGIHHVTFQVGDWERAIAACEAYEVTTFGGSEGVRDGWGWAETFLHPRQAGGILVQLFWEESPGVWI
;
A
#
# COMPACT_ATOMS: atom_id res chain seq x y z
N MET A 1 -7.19 12.18 -5.06
CA MET A 1 -7.91 11.16 -4.28
C MET A 1 -7.44 9.81 -4.76
N HIS A 2 -6.85 8.99 -3.89
CA HIS A 2 -6.41 7.64 -4.24
C HIS A 2 -7.55 6.66 -3.98
N ASN A 3 -7.73 5.70 -4.89
CA ASN A 3 -8.73 4.65 -4.72
C ASN A 3 -8.05 3.27 -4.70
N LEU A 4 -8.58 2.38 -3.87
CA LEU A 4 -8.17 0.98 -3.80
C LEU A 4 -9.39 0.12 -4.06
N VAL A 5 -9.26 -0.82 -4.99
CA VAL A 5 -10.33 -1.74 -5.36
C VAL A 5 -10.07 -3.06 -4.67
N LEU A 6 -11.04 -3.51 -3.87
CA LEU A 6 -11.03 -4.81 -3.21
C LEU A 6 -12.18 -5.63 -3.78
N ARG A 7 -11.92 -6.91 -4.01
CA ARG A 7 -12.97 -7.87 -4.37
C ARG A 7 -13.45 -8.57 -3.10
N VAL A 8 -14.76 -8.66 -2.98
CA VAL A 8 -15.45 -9.40 -1.93
C VAL A 8 -16.32 -10.49 -2.55
N PRO A 9 -16.47 -11.65 -1.89
CA PRO A 9 -17.26 -12.75 -2.44
C PRO A 9 -18.76 -12.44 -2.49
N ASP A 10 -19.23 -11.56 -1.61
CA ASP A 10 -20.62 -11.11 -1.52
C ASP A 10 -20.64 -9.63 -1.11
N LEU A 11 -21.20 -8.79 -1.97
CA LEU A 11 -21.21 -7.35 -1.78
C LEU A 11 -22.25 -6.90 -0.75
N ASP A 12 -23.38 -7.61 -0.64
CA ASP A 12 -24.41 -7.29 0.35
C ASP A 12 -23.96 -7.70 1.75
N ALA A 13 -23.35 -8.88 1.90
CA ALA A 13 -22.76 -9.31 3.16
C ALA A 13 -21.66 -8.32 3.63
N ALA A 14 -20.81 -7.86 2.71
CA ALA A 14 -19.79 -6.86 3.02
C ALA A 14 -20.41 -5.52 3.48
N VAL A 15 -21.54 -5.09 2.92
CA VAL A 15 -22.26 -3.88 3.36
C VAL A 15 -22.82 -4.06 4.78
N GLU A 16 -23.40 -5.23 5.08
CA GLU A 16 -23.91 -5.53 6.42
C GLU A 16 -22.79 -5.54 7.47
N GLU A 17 -21.65 -6.16 7.14
CA GLU A 17 -20.46 -6.19 7.99
C GLU A 17 -19.92 -4.78 8.25
N LEU A 18 -19.77 -3.94 7.21
CA LEU A 18 -19.35 -2.54 7.36
C LEU A 18 -20.28 -1.76 8.29
N ARG A 19 -21.60 -1.91 8.12
CA ARG A 19 -22.58 -1.25 8.98
C ARG A 19 -22.54 -1.75 10.42
N SER A 20 -22.23 -3.03 10.64
CA SER A 20 -22.01 -3.59 11.98
C SER A 20 -20.80 -2.96 12.69
N HIS A 21 -19.88 -2.39 11.93
CA HIS A 21 -18.72 -1.63 12.39
C HIS A 21 -18.91 -0.11 12.35
N GLU A 22 -20.15 0.37 12.27
CA GLU A 22 -20.51 1.80 12.22
C GLU A 22 -19.89 2.56 11.04
N ILE A 23 -19.52 1.84 9.98
CA ILE A 23 -19.07 2.41 8.71
C ILE A 23 -20.28 2.42 7.79
N GLU A 24 -20.73 3.61 7.38
CA GLU A 24 -21.81 3.72 6.39
C GLU A 24 -21.19 3.79 4.99
N PRO A 25 -21.20 2.69 4.22
CA PRO A 25 -20.77 2.74 2.84
C PRO A 25 -21.84 3.40 1.97
N TRP A 26 -21.47 3.83 0.77
CA TRP A 26 -22.44 4.23 -0.24
C TRP A 26 -22.35 3.31 -1.46
N ARG A 27 -23.49 3.09 -2.14
CA ARG A 27 -23.54 2.38 -3.43
C ARG A 27 -23.52 3.42 -4.54
N GLY A 28 -22.75 3.14 -5.61
CA GLY A 28 -22.66 4.03 -6.77
C GLY A 28 -24.04 4.40 -7.33
N ASP A 29 -24.21 5.66 -7.72
CA ASP A 29 -25.43 6.19 -8.31
C ASP A 29 -25.19 6.41 -9.81
N PRO A 30 -26.05 5.91 -10.72
CA PRO A 30 -25.95 6.20 -12.16
C PRO A 30 -25.89 7.71 -12.48
N GLY A 31 -26.31 8.59 -11.58
CA GLY A 31 -26.13 10.04 -11.68
C GLY A 31 -24.68 10.56 -11.56
N ASP A 32 -23.73 9.76 -11.07
CA ASP A 32 -22.31 10.11 -10.93
C ASP A 32 -21.39 9.46 -11.98
N GLY A 33 -21.96 8.67 -12.90
CA GLY A 33 -21.24 7.95 -13.94
C GLY A 33 -20.71 6.57 -13.52
N SER A 34 -21.03 6.09 -12.32
CA SER A 34 -20.85 4.69 -11.92
C SER A 34 -22.00 3.81 -12.42
N GLU A 35 -21.74 2.54 -12.70
CA GLU A 35 -22.82 1.61 -13.01
C GLU A 35 -23.67 1.33 -11.75
N PRO A 36 -25.01 1.40 -11.84
CA PRO A 36 -25.88 1.19 -10.68
C PRO A 36 -25.66 -0.18 -10.04
N GLY A 37 -25.29 -0.20 -8.77
CA GLY A 37 -25.43 -1.38 -7.90
C GLY A 37 -24.28 -2.39 -7.88
N GLU A 38 -23.26 -2.28 -8.73
CA GLU A 38 -22.15 -3.26 -8.78
C GLU A 38 -20.98 -2.95 -7.84
N GLU A 39 -20.94 -1.73 -7.29
CA GLU A 39 -19.87 -1.27 -6.43
C GLU A 39 -20.38 -0.63 -5.13
N VAL A 40 -19.61 -0.85 -4.06
CA VAL A 40 -19.81 -0.25 -2.75
C VAL A 40 -18.55 0.53 -2.40
N PHE A 41 -18.71 1.69 -1.77
CA PHE A 41 -17.62 2.61 -1.50
C PHE A 41 -17.53 2.94 -0.01
N ILE A 42 -16.30 2.97 0.52
CA ILE A 42 -15.99 3.52 1.84
C ILE A 42 -15.30 4.86 1.64
N HIS A 43 -15.90 5.93 2.16
CA HIS A 43 -15.44 7.29 1.93
C HIS A 43 -14.16 7.61 2.72
N PRO A 44 -13.16 8.30 2.13
CA PRO A 44 -11.89 8.63 2.80
C PRO A 44 -12.04 9.26 4.18
N ALA A 45 -12.98 10.18 4.33
CA ALA A 45 -13.25 10.89 5.59
C ALA A 45 -14.31 10.21 6.48
N ARG A 46 -14.94 9.11 6.04
CA ARG A 46 -16.00 8.41 6.78
C ARG A 46 -15.73 6.91 6.74
N GLY A 47 -14.74 6.49 7.52
CA GLY A 47 -14.30 5.10 7.63
C GLY A 47 -13.20 4.67 6.67
N GLY A 48 -12.87 5.44 5.63
CA GLY A 48 -11.83 5.08 4.65
C GLY A 48 -10.41 5.49 5.04
N HIS A 49 -10.24 6.22 6.15
CA HIS A 49 -8.93 6.65 6.67
C HIS A 49 -8.00 7.25 5.60
N GLY A 50 -8.52 8.16 4.76
CA GLY A 50 -7.74 8.80 3.68
C GLY A 50 -7.76 8.06 2.33
N PHE A 51 -8.38 6.87 2.27
CA PHE A 51 -8.57 6.10 1.04
C PHE A 51 -10.03 6.07 0.62
N LEU A 52 -10.26 6.10 -0.69
CA LEU A 52 -11.52 5.65 -1.24
C LEU A 52 -11.43 4.15 -1.48
N PHE A 53 -12.04 3.33 -0.62
CA PHE A 53 -12.14 1.89 -0.89
C PHE A 53 -13.34 1.63 -1.78
N ARG A 54 -13.13 0.87 -2.86
CA ARG A 54 -14.14 0.38 -3.78
C ARG A 54 -14.24 -1.13 -3.60
N LEU A 55 -15.35 -1.61 -3.07
CA LEU A 55 -15.67 -3.01 -2.99
C LEU A 55 -16.44 -3.42 -4.24
N ARG A 56 -15.98 -4.49 -4.88
CA ARG A 56 -16.65 -5.14 -6.01
C ARG A 56 -17.04 -6.55 -5.61
N GLY A 57 -18.20 -7.00 -6.07
CA GLY A 57 -18.58 -8.40 -6.00
C GLY A 57 -17.63 -9.31 -6.81
N PRO A 58 -17.89 -10.63 -6.84
CA PRO A 58 -17.14 -11.54 -7.68
C PRO A 58 -17.30 -11.14 -9.16
N ASP A 59 -16.21 -11.18 -9.92
CA ASP A 59 -16.25 -10.97 -11.38
C ASP A 59 -17.11 -12.07 -12.00
N ASP A 60 -18.13 -11.68 -12.77
CA ASP A 60 -18.83 -12.53 -13.73
C ASP A 60 -18.09 -12.60 -15.08
N ARG A 61 -17.09 -11.72 -15.26
CA ARG A 61 -16.22 -11.67 -16.43
C ARG A 61 -15.23 -12.83 -16.35
N GLY A 62 -15.05 -13.50 -17.49
CA GLY A 62 -14.33 -14.76 -17.64
C GLY A 62 -12.86 -14.76 -17.22
N GLU A 63 -12.08 -15.68 -17.79
CA GLU A 63 -10.70 -15.93 -17.40
C GLU A 63 -9.86 -14.63 -17.31
N ARG A 64 -9.20 -14.43 -16.16
CA ARG A 64 -8.28 -13.32 -15.95
C ARG A 64 -7.18 -13.40 -17.02
N PRO A 65 -6.83 -12.29 -17.69
CA PRO A 65 -5.72 -12.32 -18.65
C PRO A 65 -4.45 -12.80 -17.96
N PRO A 66 -3.54 -13.47 -18.69
CA PRO A 66 -2.25 -13.86 -18.15
C PRO A 66 -1.50 -12.62 -17.61
N PRO A 67 -0.62 -12.80 -16.61
CA PRO A 67 0.26 -11.72 -16.16
C PRO A 67 1.03 -11.11 -17.34
N ALA A 68 1.34 -9.81 -17.24
CA ALA A 68 2.20 -9.17 -18.21
C ALA A 68 3.59 -9.83 -18.22
N GLU A 69 4.15 -10.04 -19.41
CA GLU A 69 5.52 -10.52 -19.55
C GLU A 69 6.50 -9.38 -19.24
N ASP A 70 7.52 -9.70 -18.44
CA ASP A 70 8.64 -8.81 -18.22
C ASP A 70 9.45 -8.63 -19.52
N HIS A 71 10.09 -7.48 -19.70
CA HIS A 71 10.84 -7.17 -20.92
C HIS A 71 12.13 -6.40 -20.65
N GLU A 72 13.06 -6.46 -21.60
CA GLU A 72 14.31 -5.71 -21.54
C GLU A 72 14.03 -4.21 -21.38
N GLY A 73 14.75 -3.57 -20.46
CA GLY A 73 14.54 -2.17 -20.09
C GLY A 73 13.40 -1.93 -19.11
N ALA A 74 12.63 -2.93 -18.67
CA ALA A 74 11.75 -2.80 -17.50
C ALA A 74 12.53 -2.97 -16.18
N LEU A 75 11.95 -2.49 -15.08
CA LEU A 75 12.53 -2.56 -13.73
C LEU A 75 12.65 -3.99 -13.16
N GLY A 76 12.06 -5.00 -13.81
CA GLY A 76 12.07 -6.38 -13.31
C GLY A 76 11.32 -6.54 -11.99
N ILE A 77 10.15 -5.89 -11.86
CA ILE A 77 9.30 -5.97 -10.67
C ILE A 77 8.76 -7.39 -10.53
N VAL A 78 8.94 -7.98 -9.34
CA VAL A 78 8.46 -9.32 -9.00
C VAL A 78 7.28 -9.32 -8.03
N ALA A 79 7.11 -8.26 -7.24
CA ALA A 79 5.98 -8.11 -6.33
C ALA A 79 5.65 -6.64 -6.02
N LEU A 80 4.39 -6.41 -5.65
CA LEU A 80 4.00 -5.25 -4.82
C LEU A 80 4.24 -5.68 -3.37
N ASP A 81 5.30 -5.15 -2.76
CA ASP A 81 5.71 -5.59 -1.42
C ASP A 81 4.75 -5.03 -0.37
N HIS A 82 4.65 -3.70 -0.27
CA HIS A 82 3.71 -3.07 0.65
C HIS A 82 3.19 -1.72 0.16
N LEU A 83 2.03 -1.35 0.70
CA LEU A 83 1.52 0.01 0.67
C LEU A 83 1.73 0.64 2.06
N SER A 84 2.38 1.80 2.10
CA SER A 84 2.62 2.54 3.34
C SER A 84 1.57 3.63 3.56
N HIS A 85 0.92 3.59 4.72
CA HIS A 85 -0.17 4.45 5.12
C HIS A 85 0.25 5.28 6.34
N ALA A 86 0.46 6.59 6.13
CA ALA A 86 0.67 7.52 7.24
C ALA A 86 -0.65 7.81 7.97
N HIS A 87 -0.68 7.60 9.28
CA HIS A 87 -1.86 7.83 10.12
C HIS A 87 -1.45 8.34 11.52
N GLY A 88 -2.31 9.13 12.17
CA GLY A 88 -2.03 9.68 13.51
C GLY A 88 -2.13 8.64 14.63
N GLU A 89 -2.96 7.62 14.41
CA GLU A 89 -3.27 6.55 15.38
C GLU A 89 -3.00 5.18 14.71
N ARG A 90 -1.80 4.64 14.86
CA ARG A 90 -1.36 3.39 14.20
C ARG A 90 -2.16 2.19 14.69
N ASP A 91 -2.26 2.03 16.01
CA ASP A 91 -2.85 0.84 16.61
C ASP A 91 -4.37 0.77 16.35
N ALA A 92 -5.07 1.91 16.48
CA ALA A 92 -6.49 1.98 16.17
C ALA A 92 -6.78 1.67 14.69
N LEU A 93 -5.91 2.14 13.78
CA LEU A 93 -6.02 1.83 12.36
C LEU A 93 -5.69 0.37 12.05
N ALA A 94 -4.70 -0.22 12.73
CA ALA A 94 -4.37 -1.62 12.59
C ALA A 94 -5.55 -2.50 13.00
N GLU A 95 -6.14 -2.24 14.17
CA GLU A 95 -7.35 -2.95 14.62
C GLU A 95 -8.53 -2.75 13.67
N TRP A 96 -8.64 -1.58 13.03
CA TRP A 96 -9.66 -1.36 12.00
C TRP A 96 -9.45 -2.27 10.79
N TYR A 97 -8.21 -2.38 10.27
CA TYR A 97 -7.91 -3.30 9.17
C TYR A 97 -8.12 -4.77 9.56
N GLU A 98 -7.77 -5.16 10.79
CA GLU A 98 -8.02 -6.51 11.28
C GLU A 98 -9.52 -6.83 11.31
N ARG A 99 -10.34 -5.91 11.81
CA ARG A 99 -11.80 -6.10 11.89
C ARG A 99 -12.48 -6.06 10.53
N VAL A 100 -12.14 -5.09 9.68
CA VAL A 100 -12.89 -4.81 8.44
C VAL A 100 -12.33 -5.57 7.24
N PHE A 101 -11.01 -5.73 7.14
CA PHE A 101 -10.35 -6.38 6.00
C PHE A 101 -9.83 -7.78 6.36
N GLY A 102 -9.94 -8.21 7.61
CA GLY A 102 -9.45 -9.52 8.04
C GLY A 102 -7.93 -9.64 8.01
N THR A 103 -7.20 -8.53 8.03
CA THR A 103 -5.73 -8.57 8.02
C THR A 103 -5.20 -9.24 9.28
N ARG A 104 -3.97 -9.75 9.22
CA ARG A 104 -3.28 -10.30 10.40
C ARG A 104 -2.08 -9.44 10.75
N LEU A 105 -1.89 -9.13 12.05
CA LEU A 105 -0.66 -8.52 12.51
C LEU A 105 0.56 -9.37 12.14
N GLN A 106 1.49 -8.78 11.41
CA GLN A 106 2.78 -9.38 11.08
C GLN A 106 3.84 -8.90 12.08
N ARG A 107 4.03 -7.58 12.17
CA ARG A 107 5.09 -6.98 13.00
C ARG A 107 4.69 -5.60 13.50
N ARG A 108 5.17 -5.25 14.70
CA ARG A 108 5.26 -3.87 15.17
C ARG A 108 6.73 -3.53 15.34
N ALA A 109 7.15 -2.39 14.81
CA ALA A 109 8.53 -1.94 14.89
C ALA A 109 8.59 -0.52 15.44
N GLN A 110 9.55 -0.29 16.32
CA GLN A 110 10.04 1.02 16.69
C GLN A 110 11.56 0.92 16.64
N GLU A 111 12.17 1.61 15.68
CA GLU A 111 13.62 1.74 15.62
C GLU A 111 13.99 3.01 16.41
N ASP A 112 14.90 2.89 17.39
CA ASP A 112 15.18 3.94 18.39
C ASP A 112 15.53 5.31 17.77
N GLU A 113 16.06 5.33 16.55
CA GLU A 113 16.50 6.53 15.84
C GLU A 113 15.47 7.08 14.83
N ARG A 114 14.39 6.33 14.53
CA ARG A 114 13.37 6.78 13.58
C ARG A 114 12.32 7.64 14.28
N PRO A 115 11.94 8.81 13.72
CA PRO A 115 10.94 9.67 14.33
C PRO A 115 9.51 9.19 14.00
N PHE A 116 9.29 7.88 13.94
CA PHE A 116 8.00 7.25 13.68
C PHE A 116 8.04 5.78 14.12
N VAL A 117 6.86 5.21 14.30
CA VAL A 117 6.66 3.78 14.57
C VAL A 117 5.85 3.13 13.47
N THR A 118 6.10 1.85 13.26
CA THR A 118 5.55 1.08 12.15
C THR A 118 4.72 -0.10 12.66
N THR A 119 3.65 -0.43 11.95
CA THR A 119 2.94 -1.71 12.04
C THR A 119 2.76 -2.27 10.65
N VAL A 120 3.09 -3.53 10.46
CA VAL A 120 2.93 -4.25 9.20
C VAL A 120 1.85 -5.31 9.40
N LEU A 121 0.92 -5.37 8.45
CA LEU A 121 -0.20 -6.31 8.44
C LEU A 121 -0.15 -7.15 7.17
N ASP A 122 -0.40 -8.45 7.30
CA ASP A 122 -0.57 -9.35 6.17
C ASP A 122 -2.01 -9.26 5.66
N MET A 123 -2.16 -9.06 4.35
CA MET A 123 -3.47 -9.12 3.69
C MET A 123 -3.94 -10.57 3.60
N PRO A 124 -5.25 -10.87 3.67
CA PRO A 124 -5.78 -12.25 3.59
C PRO A 124 -5.40 -13.04 2.33
N THR A 125 -4.94 -12.36 1.28
CA THR A 125 -4.62 -12.95 -0.02
C THR A 125 -3.12 -12.98 -0.31
N ASP A 126 -2.26 -12.62 0.66
CA ASP A 126 -0.79 -12.55 0.52
C ASP A 126 -0.30 -11.73 -0.70
N GLN A 127 -1.13 -10.81 -1.20
CA GLN A 127 -0.84 -10.06 -2.44
C GLN A 127 0.07 -8.85 -2.22
N MET A 128 0.14 -8.37 -0.98
CA MET A 128 1.00 -7.30 -0.46
C MET A 128 0.85 -7.26 1.06
N HIS A 129 1.73 -6.50 1.72
CA HIS A 129 1.55 -6.08 3.11
C HIS A 129 0.94 -4.67 3.20
N TRP A 130 0.31 -4.39 4.33
CA TRP A 130 -0.14 -3.05 4.69
C TRP A 130 0.76 -2.49 5.78
N GLU A 131 1.52 -1.44 5.48
CA GLU A 131 2.36 -0.74 6.46
C GLU A 131 1.63 0.50 6.98
N ILE A 132 1.62 0.71 8.30
CA ILE A 132 1.07 1.88 8.95
C ILE A 132 2.19 2.63 9.67
N LEU A 133 2.36 3.91 9.31
CA LEU A 133 3.35 4.81 9.91
C LEU A 133 2.65 5.83 10.82
N GLN A 134 3.05 5.89 12.08
CA GLN A 134 2.64 6.94 13.02
C GLN A 134 3.84 7.77 13.45
N PRO A 135 3.75 9.12 13.42
CA PRO A 135 4.83 9.98 13.84
C PRO A 135 5.14 9.82 15.33
N VAL A 136 6.42 9.92 15.69
CA VAL A 136 6.89 9.98 17.09
C VAL A 136 7.85 11.15 17.24
N GLY A 137 7.60 11.97 18.26
CA GLY A 137 8.39 13.16 18.57
C GLY A 137 8.18 14.31 17.57
N GLU A 138 8.52 15.52 18.01
CA GLU A 138 8.25 16.76 17.27
C GLU A 138 9.02 16.87 15.93
N GLY A 139 10.09 16.09 15.74
CA GLY A 139 10.92 16.08 14.53
C GLY A 139 10.40 15.21 13.39
N SER A 140 9.28 14.53 13.54
CA SER A 140 8.80 13.58 12.53
C SER A 140 8.39 14.23 11.21
N PHE A 141 8.97 13.75 10.10
CA PHE A 141 8.50 14.15 8.77
C PHE A 141 7.08 13.66 8.48
N ILE A 142 6.60 12.62 9.18
CA ILE A 142 5.23 12.12 9.08
C ILE A 142 4.23 13.13 9.64
N HIS A 143 4.56 13.88 10.71
CA HIS A 143 3.71 15.00 11.16
C HIS A 143 3.47 15.98 10.03
N ARG A 144 4.55 16.42 9.37
CA ARG A 144 4.47 17.34 8.24
C ARG A 144 3.69 16.74 7.06
N PHE A 145 3.77 15.43 6.83
CA PHE A 145 2.94 14.75 5.83
C PHE A 145 1.45 14.89 6.18
N LEU A 146 1.07 14.49 7.40
CA LEU A 146 -0.30 14.49 7.89
C LEU A 146 -0.91 15.90 7.92
N GLU A 147 -0.15 16.92 8.33
CA GLU A 147 -0.60 18.31 8.33
C GLU A 147 -0.97 18.82 6.92
N ARG A 148 -0.23 18.38 5.89
CA ARG A 148 -0.41 18.86 4.53
C ARG A 148 -1.39 18.04 3.71
N ARG A 149 -1.49 16.74 3.98
CA ARG A 149 -2.23 15.78 3.14
C ARG A 149 -3.35 15.06 3.89
N GLY A 150 -3.37 15.13 5.22
CA GLY A 150 -4.15 14.22 6.05
C GLY A 150 -3.58 12.80 6.03
N PRO A 151 -4.27 11.85 6.68
CA PRO A 151 -3.95 10.43 6.55
C PRO A 151 -4.05 9.94 5.10
N GLY A 152 -3.20 8.98 4.72
CA GLY A 152 -3.23 8.37 3.38
C GLY A 152 -1.90 7.75 2.95
N ILE A 153 -1.77 7.49 1.64
CA ILE A 153 -0.57 6.84 1.05
C ILE A 153 0.67 7.70 1.26
N HIS A 154 1.62 7.18 2.04
CA HIS A 154 2.94 7.75 2.19
C HIS A 154 3.85 7.34 1.04
N HIS A 155 3.92 6.04 0.74
CA HIS A 155 4.63 5.48 -0.42
C HIS A 155 4.06 4.10 -0.81
N VAL A 156 4.52 3.62 -1.96
CA VAL A 156 4.30 2.25 -2.45
C VAL A 156 5.64 1.59 -2.72
N THR A 157 5.78 0.32 -2.36
CA THR A 157 7.05 -0.40 -2.45
C THR A 157 6.94 -1.55 -3.44
N PHE A 158 7.83 -1.57 -4.43
CA PHE A 158 7.94 -2.66 -5.39
C PHE A 158 9.22 -3.45 -5.15
N GLN A 159 9.08 -4.77 -5.04
CA GLN A 159 10.22 -5.68 -5.02
C GLN A 159 10.71 -5.89 -6.45
N VAL A 160 12.01 -5.74 -6.68
CA VAL A 160 12.66 -6.05 -7.96
C VAL A 160 13.45 -7.34 -7.84
N GLY A 161 13.53 -8.11 -8.93
CA GLY A 161 14.25 -9.39 -8.95
C GLY A 161 15.76 -9.26 -9.20
N ASP A 162 16.20 -8.14 -9.76
CA ASP A 162 17.59 -7.85 -10.11
C ASP A 162 17.85 -6.36 -9.86
N TRP A 163 18.72 -6.06 -8.89
CA TRP A 163 18.95 -4.72 -8.40
C TRP A 163 19.65 -3.85 -9.45
N GLU A 164 20.73 -4.36 -10.03
CA GLU A 164 21.54 -3.68 -11.03
C GLU A 164 20.71 -3.35 -12.27
N ARG A 165 19.86 -4.29 -12.72
CA ARG A 165 18.93 -4.07 -13.81
C ARG A 165 17.93 -2.96 -13.49
N ALA A 166 17.35 -2.96 -12.29
CA ALA A 166 16.39 -1.94 -11.89
C ALA A 166 17.01 -0.53 -11.88
N ILE A 167 18.23 -0.39 -11.34
CA ILE A 167 18.97 0.87 -11.34
C ILE A 167 19.33 1.31 -12.76
N ALA A 168 19.82 0.39 -13.61
CA ALA A 168 20.12 0.70 -15.00
C ALA A 168 18.87 1.16 -15.79
N ALA A 169 17.71 0.56 -15.52
CA ALA A 169 16.45 1.00 -16.11
C ALA A 169 16.06 2.41 -15.62
N CYS A 170 16.20 2.72 -14.33
CA CYS A 170 15.99 4.08 -13.82
C CYS A 170 16.89 5.10 -14.53
N GLU A 171 18.18 4.80 -14.68
CA GLU A 171 19.14 5.67 -15.37
C GLU A 171 18.77 5.86 -16.86
N ALA A 172 18.41 4.78 -17.55
CA ALA A 172 18.03 4.81 -18.96
C ALA A 172 16.79 5.68 -19.22
N TYR A 173 15.85 5.74 -18.27
CA TYR A 173 14.67 6.61 -18.33
C TYR A 173 14.85 7.97 -17.65
N GLU A 174 16.08 8.33 -17.26
CA GLU A 174 16.40 9.59 -16.60
C GLU A 174 15.60 9.81 -15.29
N VAL A 175 15.26 8.72 -14.60
CA VAL A 175 14.60 8.73 -13.30
C VAL A 175 15.66 8.79 -12.21
N THR A 176 15.65 9.85 -11.40
CA THR A 176 16.62 10.03 -10.34
C THR A 176 16.19 9.25 -9.10
N THR A 177 17.03 8.29 -8.69
CA THR A 177 16.90 7.58 -7.43
C THR A 177 17.53 8.39 -6.29
N PHE A 178 17.02 8.24 -5.06
CA PHE A 178 17.56 8.92 -3.90
C PHE A 178 17.31 8.13 -2.62
N GLY A 179 18.01 8.51 -1.53
CA GLY A 179 17.80 7.91 -0.20
C GLY A 179 18.09 6.41 -0.16
N GLY A 180 18.91 5.91 -1.09
CA GLY A 180 19.21 4.49 -1.17
C GLY A 180 20.05 4.01 0.01
N SER A 181 19.80 2.78 0.41
CA SER A 181 20.55 2.09 1.45
C SER A 181 20.68 0.61 1.09
N GLU A 182 21.74 -0.02 1.58
CA GLU A 182 21.99 -1.45 1.38
C GLU A 182 22.61 -2.04 2.64
N GLY A 183 22.45 -3.34 2.83
CA GLY A 183 22.95 -4.00 4.02
C GLY A 183 22.86 -5.52 3.95
N VAL A 184 23.20 -6.15 5.07
CA VAL A 184 23.11 -7.60 5.25
C VAL A 184 22.30 -7.86 6.51
N ARG A 185 21.32 -8.76 6.42
CA ARG A 185 20.53 -9.23 7.55
C ARG A 185 20.38 -10.74 7.46
N ASP A 186 20.63 -11.41 8.58
CA ASP A 186 20.66 -12.88 8.70
C ASP A 186 21.56 -13.57 7.65
N GLY A 187 22.63 -12.89 7.22
CA GLY A 187 23.60 -13.38 6.25
C GLY A 187 23.24 -13.14 4.79
N TRP A 188 22.11 -12.48 4.51
CA TRP A 188 21.61 -12.20 3.17
C TRP A 188 21.57 -10.70 2.88
N GLY A 189 21.93 -10.33 1.66
CA GLY A 189 21.94 -8.95 1.19
C GLY A 189 20.55 -8.36 0.98
N TRP A 190 20.44 -7.05 1.14
CA TRP A 190 19.28 -6.27 0.73
C TRP A 190 19.70 -4.88 0.25
N ALA A 191 18.88 -4.27 -0.59
CA ALA A 191 19.03 -2.90 -1.06
C ALA A 191 17.67 -2.22 -1.24
N GLU A 192 17.62 -0.91 -1.03
CA GLU A 192 16.46 -0.09 -1.31
C GLU A 192 16.85 1.25 -1.95
N THR A 193 15.90 1.87 -2.64
CA THR A 193 16.02 3.26 -3.10
C THR A 193 14.64 3.86 -3.37
N PHE A 194 14.58 5.17 -3.54
CA PHE A 194 13.32 5.88 -3.73
C PHE A 194 13.29 6.66 -5.04
N LEU A 195 12.13 6.69 -5.69
CA LEU A 195 11.83 7.54 -6.85
C LEU A 195 10.99 8.73 -6.39
N HIS A 196 11.40 9.94 -6.75
CA HIS A 196 10.75 11.14 -6.26
C HIS A 196 9.32 11.25 -6.83
N PRO A 197 8.31 11.70 -6.05
CA PRO A 197 6.93 11.87 -6.54
C PRO A 197 6.79 12.71 -7.82
N ARG A 198 7.75 13.61 -8.09
CA ARG A 198 7.80 14.41 -9.33
C ARG A 198 8.02 13.58 -10.59
N GLN A 199 8.69 12.44 -10.46
CA GLN A 199 8.98 11.51 -11.56
C GLN A 199 8.08 10.27 -11.52
N ALA A 200 7.42 10.02 -10.39
CA ALA A 200 6.53 8.87 -10.17
C ALA A 200 5.05 9.27 -10.01
N GLY A 201 4.57 10.24 -10.80
CA GLY A 201 3.13 10.55 -10.92
C GLY A 201 2.46 11.06 -9.63
N GLY A 202 3.23 11.63 -8.70
CA GLY A 202 2.73 12.21 -7.45
C GLY A 202 2.81 11.28 -6.23
N ILE A 203 3.30 10.05 -6.37
CA ILE A 203 3.46 9.09 -5.27
C ILE A 203 4.96 8.82 -5.05
N LEU A 204 5.39 8.71 -3.80
CA LEU A 204 6.75 8.25 -3.49
C LEU A 204 6.80 6.74 -3.77
N VAL A 205 7.71 6.32 -4.62
CA VAL A 205 7.91 4.88 -4.92
C VAL A 205 9.20 4.44 -4.29
N GLN A 206 9.16 3.33 -3.57
CA GLN A 206 10.35 2.62 -3.10
C GLN A 206 10.59 1.41 -3.99
N LEU A 207 11.83 1.20 -4.39
CA LEU A 207 12.30 -0.06 -4.95
C LEU A 207 13.07 -0.79 -3.86
N PHE A 208 12.84 -2.09 -3.78
CA PHE A 208 13.45 -2.95 -2.79
C PHE A 208 13.94 -4.25 -3.45
N TRP A 209 15.10 -4.73 -3.04
CA TRP A 209 15.65 -6.02 -3.42
C TRP A 209 16.17 -6.77 -2.18
N GLU A 210 15.95 -8.08 -2.16
CA GLU A 210 16.55 -8.99 -1.18
C GLU A 210 17.13 -10.21 -1.87
N GLU A 211 18.26 -10.69 -1.35
CA GLU A 211 18.94 -11.87 -1.85
C GLU A 211 18.18 -13.17 -1.51
N SER A 212 17.46 -13.18 -0.38
CA SER A 212 16.62 -14.29 0.06
C SER A 212 15.28 -13.76 0.56
N PRO A 213 14.16 -14.49 0.36
CA PRO A 213 12.88 -14.08 0.92
C PRO A 213 12.92 -13.87 2.43
N GLY A 214 12.37 -12.74 2.89
CA GLY A 214 12.16 -12.46 4.31
C GLY A 214 13.29 -11.69 5.00
N VAL A 215 14.25 -11.15 4.25
CA VAL A 215 15.34 -10.32 4.79
C VAL A 215 14.78 -9.01 5.34
N TRP A 216 13.70 -8.50 4.75
CA TRP A 216 13.02 -7.29 5.20
C TRP A 216 11.98 -7.49 6.32
N ILE A 217 11.51 -8.72 6.51
CA ILE A 217 10.42 -9.09 7.44
C ILE A 217 10.92 -9.22 8.88
#